data_AF-A0A2V8FEW9-F1
#
_entry.id   AF-A0A2V8FEW9-F1
#
_cell.length_a   1.000
_cell.length_b   1.000
_cell.length_c   1.000
_cell.angle_alpha   90.00
_cell.angle_beta   90.00
_cell.angle_gamma   90.00
#
_symmetry.space_group_name_H-M   'P 1'
#
loop_
_entity.id
_entity.type
_entity.pdbx_description
1 polymer ?
#
loop_
_entity_poly.entity_id
_entity_poly.type
_entity_poly.pdbx_seq_one_letter_code
_entity_poly.pdbx_strand_id
1 'polypeptide(L)'
;MLRPEDGFSLLEIVIATALMLLVTAGVFSMMDPAHGSFATEPEKADLQQRLRVGADTLSKDLIMAGAGAYLGTGVGSLSAFFAPVLPFRQGATGGDPAGAFATDRITMMYVPSTAAQTTLSADLTPISLALQVNTENGCPRNVSLCGFTSGMSVLVYDDSGAYDMFTITSVIGALAQVSINRPAGAATRTYEKDVTKVVEAVSHTYYLKTDEATETFQLMQYDGTSHAGVPVVDHVVGLTFDYYGDPNPPVLKKPVSDPTGPWTTYGPKPPALRAKPTAYPAGENCTFTIDGTGLRMPRLAVLGGGNPTLVKLTPAQLTDGPWCPDETNPNRWDADLLRIRKVAVTLRVETAAKALRGPAGVLFTHGGTSRRGSRWVPDQEIRFQVTPRNLNLGR
;
A
#
# COMPACT_ATOMS: atom_id res chain seq x y z
N MET A 1 -29.99 -13.34 87.93
CA MET A 1 -30.35 -11.92 87.71
C MET A 1 -30.18 -11.63 86.23
N LEU A 2 -31.28 -11.60 85.48
CA LEU A 2 -31.29 -11.17 84.08
C LEU A 2 -31.32 -9.65 84.09
N ARG A 3 -30.33 -9.01 83.46
CA ARG A 3 -30.34 -7.56 83.20
C ARG A 3 -31.55 -7.24 82.30
N PRO A 4 -32.32 -6.18 82.56
CA PRO A 4 -33.25 -5.67 81.56
C PRO A 4 -32.41 -5.26 80.34
N GLU A 5 -32.72 -5.80 79.17
CA GLU A 5 -32.20 -5.22 77.94
C GLU A 5 -32.99 -3.96 77.68
N ASP A 6 -32.36 -2.80 77.87
CA ASP A 6 -32.94 -1.51 77.51
C ASP A 6 -33.16 -1.50 75.99
N GLY A 7 -34.42 -1.43 75.58
CA GLY A 7 -34.80 -1.36 74.17
C GLY A 7 -34.26 -0.08 73.52
N PHE A 8 -33.93 -0.16 72.23
CA PHE A 8 -33.37 0.96 71.48
C PHE A 8 -34.32 2.17 71.45
N SER A 9 -33.74 3.34 71.68
CA SER A 9 -34.43 4.62 71.51
C SER A 9 -34.76 4.85 70.02
N LEU A 10 -35.92 5.44 69.75
CA LEU A 10 -36.32 5.83 68.39
C LEU A 10 -35.29 6.79 67.75
N LEU A 11 -34.62 7.61 68.57
CA LEU A 11 -33.54 8.48 68.13
C LEU A 11 -32.30 7.69 67.67
N GLU A 12 -31.92 6.64 68.40
CA GLU A 12 -30.78 5.78 68.05
C GLU A 12 -31.01 5.06 66.72
N ILE A 13 -32.23 4.53 66.50
CA ILE A 13 -32.58 3.88 65.23
C ILE A 13 -32.50 4.89 64.08
N VAL A 14 -32.99 6.12 64.27
CA VAL A 14 -32.92 7.17 63.23
C VAL A 14 -31.47 7.55 62.91
N ILE A 15 -30.62 7.76 63.93
CA ILE A 15 -29.22 8.11 63.72
C ILE A 15 -28.46 6.95 63.05
N ALA A 16 -28.66 5.72 63.52
CA ALA A 16 -28.02 4.53 62.94
C ALA A 16 -28.43 4.33 61.47
N THR A 17 -29.72 4.52 61.15
CA THR A 17 -30.22 4.40 59.77
C THR A 17 -29.67 5.51 58.88
N ALA A 18 -29.60 6.76 59.37
CA ALA A 18 -29.03 7.88 58.64
C ALA A 18 -27.53 7.68 58.34
N LEU A 19 -26.77 7.20 59.33
CA LEU A 19 -25.35 6.87 59.15
C LEU A 19 -25.15 5.71 58.17
N MET A 20 -25.98 4.66 58.26
CA MET A 20 -25.94 3.54 57.32
C MET A 20 -26.20 4.02 55.88
N LEU A 21 -27.21 4.88 55.68
CA LEU A 21 -27.51 5.45 54.36
C LEU A 21 -26.37 6.33 53.83
N LEU A 22 -25.75 7.15 54.69
CA LEU A 22 -24.59 7.99 54.31
C LEU A 22 -23.39 7.13 53.87
N VAL A 23 -23.04 6.11 54.66
CA VAL A 23 -21.94 5.19 54.33
C VAL A 23 -22.24 4.43 53.04
N THR A 24 -23.46 3.91 52.90
CA THR A 24 -23.89 3.18 51.71
C THR A 24 -23.85 4.08 50.47
N ALA A 25 -24.35 5.32 50.56
CA ALA A 25 -24.28 6.30 49.49
C ALA A 25 -22.82 6.62 49.10
N GLY A 26 -21.93 6.77 50.09
CA GLY A 26 -20.50 6.94 49.87
C GLY A 26 -19.88 5.77 49.10
N VAL A 27 -20.17 4.53 49.50
CA VAL A 27 -19.69 3.31 48.82
C VAL A 27 -20.21 3.24 47.38
N PHE A 28 -21.51 3.45 47.16
CA PHE A 28 -22.08 3.45 45.80
C PHE A 28 -21.51 4.56 44.92
N SER A 29 -21.21 5.73 45.50
CA SER A 29 -20.59 6.84 44.77
C SER A 29 -19.18 6.51 44.27
N MET A 30 -18.45 5.61 44.96
CA MET A 30 -17.14 5.11 44.53
C MET A 30 -17.24 3.90 43.61
N MET A 31 -18.29 3.09 43.73
CA MET A 31 -18.48 1.88 42.95
C MET A 31 -18.90 2.18 41.49
N ASP A 32 -19.77 3.16 41.24
CA ASP A 32 -20.21 3.51 39.86
C ASP A 32 -19.04 3.95 38.93
N PRO A 33 -18.08 4.79 39.39
CA PRO A 33 -16.85 5.07 38.64
C PRO A 33 -16.01 3.83 38.37
N ALA A 34 -15.86 2.93 39.36
CA ALA A 34 -15.05 1.72 39.21
C ALA A 34 -15.61 0.81 38.11
N HIS A 35 -16.93 0.58 38.07
CA HIS A 35 -17.58 -0.18 36.99
C HIS A 35 -17.41 0.48 35.62
N GLY A 36 -17.43 1.81 35.54
CA GLY A 36 -17.15 2.54 34.31
C GLY A 36 -15.73 2.28 33.78
N SER A 37 -14.72 2.40 34.66
CA SER A 37 -13.33 2.12 34.31
C SER A 37 -13.11 0.68 33.83
N PHE A 38 -13.71 -0.32 34.48
CA PHE A 38 -13.59 -1.71 34.05
C PHE A 38 -14.19 -1.98 32.66
N ALA A 39 -15.18 -1.19 32.23
CA ALA A 39 -15.74 -1.30 30.89
C ALA A 39 -14.89 -0.55 29.84
N THR A 40 -14.27 0.57 30.20
CA THR A 40 -13.53 1.42 29.25
C THR A 40 -12.07 1.04 29.07
N GLU A 41 -11.39 0.58 30.13
CA GLU A 41 -9.95 0.30 30.08
C GLU A 41 -9.59 -0.84 29.10
N PRO A 42 -10.32 -1.98 29.05
CA PRO A 42 -10.06 -3.02 28.06
C PRO A 42 -10.23 -2.51 26.63
N GLU A 43 -11.23 -1.67 26.38
CA GLU A 43 -11.54 -1.12 25.06
C GLU A 43 -10.49 -0.11 24.59
N LYS A 44 -9.95 0.71 25.49
CA LYS A 44 -8.79 1.57 25.18
C LYS A 44 -7.56 0.74 24.80
N ALA A 45 -7.31 -0.36 25.51
CA ALA A 45 -6.19 -1.25 25.20
C ALA A 45 -6.36 -1.94 23.85
N ASP A 46 -7.58 -2.38 23.53
CA ASP A 46 -7.92 -2.97 22.23
C ASP A 46 -7.73 -1.98 21.07
N LEU A 47 -8.18 -0.72 21.21
CA LEU A 47 -7.93 0.33 20.20
C LEU A 47 -6.44 0.52 19.92
N GLN A 48 -5.63 0.59 20.99
CA GLN A 48 -4.18 0.73 20.86
C GLN A 48 -3.55 -0.49 20.19
N GLN A 49 -4.01 -1.70 20.50
CA GLN A 49 -3.56 -2.92 19.86
C GLN A 49 -3.91 -2.95 18.36
N ARG A 50 -5.13 -2.55 18.00
CA ARG A 50 -5.57 -2.46 16.60
C ARG A 50 -4.77 -1.43 15.81
N LEU A 51 -4.51 -0.26 16.40
CA LEU A 51 -3.62 0.74 15.79
C LEU A 51 -2.20 0.21 15.60
N ARG A 52 -1.67 -0.55 16.57
CA ARG A 52 -0.35 -1.16 16.47
C ARG A 52 -0.29 -2.19 15.35
N VAL A 53 -1.27 -3.08 15.24
CA VAL A 53 -1.33 -4.08 14.17
C VAL A 53 -1.43 -3.42 12.80
N GLY A 54 -2.32 -2.43 12.65
CA GLY A 54 -2.47 -1.68 11.39
C GLY A 54 -1.20 -0.94 10.99
N ALA A 55 -0.57 -0.21 11.93
CA ALA A 55 0.65 0.55 11.68
C ALA A 55 1.84 -0.36 11.35
N ASP A 56 2.03 -1.47 12.07
CA ASP A 56 3.13 -2.41 11.83
C ASP A 56 2.98 -3.11 10.47
N THR A 57 1.77 -3.58 10.16
CA THR A 57 1.46 -4.26 8.90
C THR A 57 1.71 -3.35 7.70
N LEU A 58 1.14 -2.14 7.71
CA LEU A 58 1.35 -1.14 6.66
C LEU A 58 2.81 -0.74 6.54
N SER A 59 3.50 -0.52 7.66
CA SER A 59 4.92 -0.11 7.66
C SER A 59 5.85 -1.18 7.09
N LYS A 60 5.60 -2.45 7.42
CA LYS A 60 6.38 -3.59 6.97
C LYS A 60 6.32 -3.76 5.45
N ASP A 61 5.17 -3.56 4.84
CA ASP A 61 5.05 -3.69 3.38
C ASP A 61 5.53 -2.42 2.67
N LEU A 62 5.21 -1.24 3.21
CA LEU A 62 5.70 0.03 2.68
C LEU A 62 7.23 0.10 2.66
N ILE A 63 7.93 -0.44 3.66
CA ILE A 63 9.39 -0.37 3.67
C ILE A 63 10.04 -1.18 2.53
N MET A 64 9.36 -2.24 2.07
CA MET A 64 9.81 -3.12 0.99
C MET A 64 9.44 -2.61 -0.40
N ALA A 65 8.45 -1.71 -0.50
CA ALA A 65 7.96 -1.17 -1.76
C ALA A 65 9.11 -0.71 -2.68
N GLY A 66 9.02 -1.12 -3.95
CA GLY A 66 10.00 -0.81 -4.98
C GLY A 66 11.29 -1.65 -4.96
N ALA A 67 11.41 -2.66 -4.10
CA ALA A 67 12.49 -3.66 -4.25
C ALA A 67 12.36 -4.29 -5.64
N GLY A 68 13.44 -4.32 -6.41
CA GLY A 68 13.45 -4.89 -7.75
C GLY A 68 14.40 -6.06 -7.86
N ALA A 69 14.68 -6.45 -9.10
CA ALA A 69 15.56 -7.58 -9.39
C ALA A 69 16.96 -7.33 -8.82
N TYR A 70 17.57 -8.39 -8.31
CA TYR A 70 18.94 -8.39 -7.78
C TYR A 70 19.82 -9.46 -8.43
N LEU A 71 19.24 -10.27 -9.33
CA LEU A 71 19.92 -11.20 -10.21
C LEU A 71 19.68 -10.78 -11.67
N GLY A 72 20.55 -11.24 -12.58
CA GLY A 72 20.42 -10.97 -14.01
C GLY A 72 20.98 -9.61 -14.45
N THR A 73 20.56 -9.16 -15.64
CA THR A 73 21.05 -7.93 -16.29
C THR A 73 20.20 -6.69 -15.96
N GLY A 74 19.01 -6.89 -15.39
CA GLY A 74 18.02 -5.86 -15.02
C GLY A 74 18.03 -5.47 -13.55
N VAL A 75 19.19 -5.51 -12.88
CA VAL A 75 19.29 -5.27 -11.43
C VAL A 75 18.98 -3.82 -11.06
N GLY A 76 18.21 -3.62 -10.00
CA GLY A 76 17.91 -2.31 -9.44
C GLY A 76 16.52 -2.22 -8.83
N SER A 77 16.16 -1.04 -8.32
CA SER A 77 14.80 -0.78 -7.85
C SER A 77 13.81 -0.78 -9.02
N LEU A 78 12.59 -1.26 -8.77
CA LEU A 78 11.48 -1.14 -9.74
C LEU A 78 11.22 0.31 -10.16
N SER A 79 11.52 1.28 -9.30
CA SER A 79 11.40 2.71 -9.59
C SER A 79 12.29 3.22 -10.73
N ALA A 80 13.27 2.42 -11.19
CA ALA A 80 14.05 2.71 -12.39
C ALA A 80 13.32 2.30 -13.69
N PHE A 81 12.18 1.62 -13.60
CA PHE A 81 11.42 1.12 -14.74
C PHE A 81 10.00 1.68 -14.71
N PHE A 82 9.27 1.50 -13.62
CA PHE A 82 7.89 1.96 -13.46
C PHE A 82 7.59 2.38 -12.01
N ALA A 83 6.42 2.99 -11.75
CA ALA A 83 6.02 3.37 -10.39
C ALA A 83 5.55 2.16 -9.57
N PRO A 84 6.27 1.74 -8.51
CA PRO A 84 5.89 0.59 -7.70
C PRO A 84 4.93 0.94 -6.56
N VAL A 85 4.55 2.22 -6.41
CA VAL A 85 3.59 2.71 -5.42
C VAL A 85 2.52 3.49 -6.16
N LEU A 86 1.27 3.03 -6.06
CA LEU A 86 0.13 3.55 -6.80
C LEU A 86 -0.97 3.97 -5.81
N PRO A 87 -1.54 5.18 -5.92
CA PRO A 87 -2.58 5.70 -5.03
C PRO A 87 -3.98 5.22 -5.42
N PHE A 88 -4.08 3.99 -5.90
CA PHE A 88 -5.32 3.38 -6.36
C PHE A 88 -5.21 1.87 -6.22
N ARG A 89 -6.36 1.19 -6.19
CA ARG A 89 -6.41 -0.27 -6.09
C ARG A 89 -6.16 -0.88 -7.46
N GLN A 90 -5.22 -1.81 -7.54
CA GLN A 90 -4.98 -2.60 -8.74
C GLN A 90 -5.20 -4.09 -8.46
N GLY A 91 -5.72 -4.81 -9.45
CA GLY A 91 -5.88 -6.26 -9.38
C GLY A 91 -7.04 -6.77 -10.22
N ALA A 92 -7.22 -8.09 -10.24
CA ALA A 92 -8.24 -8.75 -11.05
C ALA A 92 -9.68 -8.42 -10.63
N THR A 93 -9.90 -8.02 -9.37
CA THR A 93 -11.22 -7.69 -8.83
C THR A 93 -11.21 -6.34 -8.12
N GLY A 94 -12.24 -5.52 -8.39
CA GLY A 94 -12.41 -4.21 -7.77
C GLY A 94 -11.25 -3.25 -8.02
N GLY A 95 -10.52 -3.43 -9.13
CA GLY A 95 -9.47 -2.51 -9.56
C GLY A 95 -10.06 -1.17 -9.96
N ASP A 96 -9.39 -0.09 -9.54
CA ASP A 96 -9.72 1.26 -9.96
C ASP A 96 -9.25 1.49 -11.42
N PRO A 97 -9.83 2.46 -12.13
CA PRO A 97 -9.36 2.83 -13.47
C PRO A 97 -7.89 3.24 -13.45
N ALA A 98 -7.15 2.92 -14.53
CA ALA A 98 -5.76 3.32 -14.67
C ALA A 98 -5.61 4.85 -14.65
N GLY A 99 -4.63 5.32 -13.88
CA GLY A 99 -4.41 6.75 -13.62
C GLY A 99 -5.39 7.37 -12.61
N ALA A 100 -6.17 6.57 -11.88
CA ALA A 100 -6.99 7.07 -10.79
C ALA A 100 -6.13 7.52 -9.59
N PHE A 101 -6.73 8.32 -8.73
CA PHE A 101 -6.17 8.70 -7.43
C PHE A 101 -7.25 8.58 -6.36
N ALA A 102 -6.88 7.96 -5.24
CA ALA A 102 -7.70 7.82 -4.06
C ALA A 102 -6.82 8.01 -2.81
N THR A 103 -7.40 8.63 -1.79
CA THR A 103 -6.68 8.94 -0.54
C THR A 103 -6.70 7.77 0.45
N ASP A 104 -7.63 6.84 0.31
CA ASP A 104 -7.95 5.79 1.28
C ASP A 104 -7.45 4.40 0.86
N ARG A 105 -6.60 4.33 -0.17
CA ARG A 105 -6.08 3.08 -0.71
C ARG A 105 -4.71 3.27 -1.35
N ILE A 106 -3.95 2.19 -1.40
CA ILE A 106 -2.60 2.17 -1.95
C ILE A 106 -2.29 0.78 -2.47
N THR A 107 -1.68 0.68 -3.66
CA THR A 107 -1.06 -0.54 -4.17
C THR A 107 0.45 -0.40 -4.13
N MET A 108 1.14 -1.43 -3.66
CA MET A 108 2.59 -1.47 -3.57
C MET A 108 3.11 -2.75 -4.19
N MET A 109 4.19 -2.64 -4.95
CA MET A 109 4.85 -3.76 -5.60
C MET A 109 6.29 -3.87 -5.15
N TYR A 110 6.75 -5.10 -4.97
CA TYR A 110 8.16 -5.39 -4.73
C TYR A 110 8.52 -6.81 -5.18
N VAL A 111 9.77 -7.01 -5.53
CA VAL A 111 10.37 -8.32 -5.81
C VAL A 111 10.85 -8.91 -4.48
N PRO A 112 10.34 -10.07 -4.04
CA PRO A 112 10.81 -10.72 -2.83
C PRO A 112 12.21 -11.33 -3.04
N SER A 113 12.86 -11.74 -1.95
CA SER A 113 14.19 -12.38 -2.00
C SER A 113 14.09 -13.82 -2.53
N THR A 114 13.92 -13.97 -3.84
CA THR A 114 13.72 -15.25 -4.54
C THR A 114 14.70 -15.46 -5.69
N ALA A 115 14.94 -16.71 -6.08
CA ALA A 115 15.71 -17.06 -7.27
C ALA A 115 14.93 -16.85 -8.57
N ALA A 116 13.61 -16.68 -8.50
CA ALA A 116 12.71 -16.61 -9.65
C ALA A 116 12.79 -15.26 -10.38
N GLN A 117 13.92 -15.04 -11.05
CA GLN A 117 14.28 -13.83 -11.81
C GLN A 117 15.01 -14.24 -13.08
N THR A 118 14.51 -13.80 -14.23
CA THR A 118 15.06 -14.12 -15.56
C THR A 118 14.51 -13.16 -16.62
N THR A 119 14.82 -13.37 -17.89
CA THR A 119 14.19 -12.70 -19.03
C THR A 119 13.30 -13.65 -19.84
N LEU A 120 12.49 -13.08 -20.73
CA LEU A 120 11.78 -13.87 -21.75
C LEU A 120 12.75 -14.51 -22.76
N SER A 121 12.49 -15.74 -23.18
CA SER A 121 13.21 -16.43 -24.27
C SER A 121 12.48 -16.35 -25.62
N ALA A 122 11.19 -15.98 -25.60
CA ALA A 122 10.37 -15.70 -26.78
C ALA A 122 9.43 -14.51 -26.50
N ASP A 123 9.00 -13.84 -27.56
CA ASP A 123 8.13 -12.67 -27.44
C ASP A 123 6.81 -13.04 -26.74
N LEU A 124 6.43 -12.24 -25.74
CA LEU A 124 5.15 -12.36 -25.07
C LEU A 124 4.16 -11.44 -25.76
N THR A 125 3.19 -12.01 -26.47
CA THR A 125 2.15 -11.25 -27.17
C THR A 125 0.89 -11.08 -26.30
N PRO A 126 -0.01 -10.14 -26.66
CA PRO A 126 -1.32 -9.99 -26.00
C PRO A 126 -2.18 -11.26 -25.97
N ILE A 127 -1.94 -12.25 -26.85
CA ILE A 127 -2.72 -13.50 -26.91
C ILE A 127 -2.01 -14.70 -26.28
N SER A 128 -0.76 -14.55 -25.84
CA SER A 128 0.03 -15.66 -25.30
C SER A 128 -0.54 -16.18 -23.97
N LEU A 129 -0.77 -17.48 -23.83
CA LEU A 129 -1.23 -18.10 -22.57
C LEU A 129 -0.09 -18.66 -21.71
N ALA A 130 1.14 -18.47 -22.16
CA ALA A 130 2.32 -18.91 -21.45
C ALA A 130 3.50 -17.97 -21.70
N LEU A 131 4.37 -17.91 -20.71
CA LEU A 131 5.67 -17.25 -20.73
C LEU A 131 6.73 -18.29 -21.08
N GLN A 132 7.58 -17.97 -22.04
CA GLN A 132 8.81 -18.72 -22.31
C GLN A 132 9.95 -17.93 -21.67
N VAL A 133 10.71 -18.57 -20.79
CA VAL A 133 11.74 -17.90 -19.99
C VAL A 133 13.13 -18.42 -20.30
N ASN A 134 14.12 -17.54 -20.22
CA ASN A 134 15.53 -17.90 -20.34
C ASN A 134 16.00 -18.62 -19.07
N THR A 135 17.11 -19.34 -19.21
CA THR A 135 17.89 -19.82 -18.06
C THR A 135 19.03 -18.84 -17.83
N GLU A 136 18.99 -18.11 -16.72
CA GLU A 136 19.98 -17.07 -16.42
C GLU A 136 21.07 -17.53 -15.44
N ASN A 137 22.21 -16.85 -15.52
CA ASN A 137 23.26 -16.96 -14.52
C ASN A 137 22.74 -16.44 -13.17
N GLY A 138 22.69 -17.33 -12.17
CA GLY A 138 22.14 -17.05 -10.84
C GLY A 138 20.99 -17.97 -10.46
N CYS A 139 20.38 -18.64 -11.44
CA CYS A 139 19.38 -19.67 -11.16
C CYS A 139 20.03 -20.87 -10.47
N PRO A 140 19.48 -21.37 -9.34
CA PRO A 140 20.04 -22.50 -8.62
C PRO A 140 20.20 -23.73 -9.51
N ARG A 141 21.34 -24.41 -9.41
CA ARG A 141 21.58 -25.66 -10.14
C ARG A 141 20.52 -26.69 -9.73
N ASN A 142 19.93 -27.39 -10.70
CA ASN A 142 18.86 -28.38 -10.54
C ASN A 142 17.49 -27.85 -10.11
N VAL A 143 17.24 -26.54 -10.16
CA VAL A 143 15.90 -25.97 -9.99
C VAL A 143 15.34 -25.61 -11.36
N SER A 144 14.19 -26.19 -11.71
CA SER A 144 13.50 -25.88 -12.97
C SER A 144 13.13 -24.39 -13.00
N LEU A 145 13.43 -23.73 -14.11
CA LEU A 145 13.07 -22.33 -14.39
C LEU A 145 13.30 -21.39 -13.21
N CYS A 146 14.50 -21.41 -12.63
CA CYS A 146 14.90 -20.43 -11.61
C CYS A 146 14.01 -20.44 -10.33
N GLY A 147 13.19 -21.47 -10.12
CA GLY A 147 12.32 -21.59 -8.95
C GLY A 147 10.89 -21.12 -9.15
N PHE A 148 10.46 -20.80 -10.37
CA PHE A 148 9.04 -20.53 -10.64
C PHE A 148 8.18 -21.77 -10.31
N THR A 149 7.08 -21.56 -9.59
CA THR A 149 6.10 -22.58 -9.22
C THR A 149 4.67 -22.10 -9.46
N SER A 150 3.72 -23.05 -9.52
CA SER A 150 2.30 -22.72 -9.59
C SER A 150 1.84 -21.92 -8.36
N GLY A 151 1.00 -20.91 -8.59
CA GLY A 151 0.50 -19.99 -7.57
C GLY A 151 1.35 -18.73 -7.38
N MET A 152 2.58 -18.68 -7.89
CA MET A 152 3.40 -17.47 -7.82
C MET A 152 2.83 -16.34 -8.68
N SER A 153 2.86 -15.13 -8.13
CA SER A 153 2.64 -13.90 -8.89
C SER A 153 3.95 -13.48 -9.55
N VAL A 154 3.89 -13.20 -10.85
CA VAL A 154 5.04 -12.78 -11.65
C VAL A 154 4.76 -11.42 -12.28
N LEU A 155 5.80 -10.60 -12.30
CA LEU A 155 5.82 -9.30 -12.93
C LEU A 155 6.69 -9.37 -14.18
N VAL A 156 6.11 -8.91 -15.29
CA VAL A 156 6.78 -8.76 -16.58
C VAL A 156 6.89 -7.27 -16.86
N TYR A 157 8.11 -6.77 -17.08
CA TYR A 157 8.33 -5.35 -17.32
C TYR A 157 9.53 -5.10 -18.23
N ASP A 158 9.49 -3.96 -18.91
CA ASP A 158 10.53 -3.54 -19.85
C ASP A 158 11.07 -2.14 -19.53
N ASP A 159 11.98 -1.67 -20.38
CA ASP A 159 12.65 -0.37 -20.22
C ASP A 159 11.76 0.82 -20.65
N SER A 160 10.56 0.57 -21.19
CA SER A 160 9.62 1.61 -21.64
C SER A 160 8.72 2.14 -20.52
N GLY A 161 8.73 1.48 -19.35
CA GLY A 161 7.82 1.75 -18.24
C GLY A 161 6.49 0.99 -18.32
N ALA A 162 6.38 0.07 -19.27
CA ALA A 162 5.31 -0.91 -19.31
C ALA A 162 5.59 -2.03 -18.30
N TYR A 163 4.55 -2.45 -17.61
CA TYR A 163 4.58 -3.64 -16.77
C TYR A 163 3.22 -4.34 -16.83
N ASP A 164 3.24 -5.65 -16.63
CA ASP A 164 2.07 -6.49 -16.48
C ASP A 164 2.31 -7.53 -15.38
N MET A 165 1.26 -7.89 -14.64
CA MET A 165 1.31 -8.93 -13.61
C MET A 165 0.46 -10.14 -14.00
N PHE A 166 0.99 -11.32 -13.74
CA PHE A 166 0.34 -12.60 -14.03
C PHE A 166 0.45 -13.55 -12.84
N THR A 167 -0.44 -14.54 -12.78
CA THR A 167 -0.31 -15.64 -11.82
C THR A 167 0.06 -16.92 -12.56
N ILE A 168 1.08 -17.63 -12.08
CA ILE A 168 1.51 -18.90 -12.68
C ILE A 168 0.47 -19.98 -12.36
N THR A 169 -0.03 -20.66 -13.39
CA THR A 169 -0.95 -21.80 -13.24
C THR A 169 -0.24 -23.13 -13.30
N SER A 170 0.77 -23.27 -14.16
CA SER A 170 1.58 -24.49 -14.25
C SER A 170 2.96 -24.20 -14.80
N VAL A 171 3.90 -25.10 -14.51
CA VAL A 171 5.30 -25.01 -14.95
C VAL A 171 5.66 -26.25 -15.74
N ILE A 172 6.14 -26.06 -16.97
CA ILE A 172 6.53 -27.11 -17.90
C ILE A 172 8.04 -26.98 -18.13
N GLY A 173 8.82 -27.59 -17.24
CA GLY A 173 10.28 -27.46 -17.23
C GLY A 173 10.97 -27.93 -18.52
N ALA A 174 10.43 -28.96 -19.19
CA ALA A 174 10.97 -29.47 -20.45
C ALA A 174 10.90 -28.46 -21.61
N LEU A 175 9.96 -27.52 -21.55
CA LEU A 175 9.76 -26.49 -22.58
C LEU A 175 10.23 -25.11 -22.13
N ALA A 176 10.81 -25.00 -20.93
CA ALA A 176 11.08 -23.73 -20.27
C ALA A 176 9.87 -22.76 -20.23
N GLN A 177 8.68 -23.36 -20.06
CA GLN A 177 7.41 -22.67 -20.22
C GLN A 177 6.66 -22.57 -18.89
N VAL A 178 6.04 -21.41 -18.67
CA VAL A 178 5.20 -21.13 -17.52
C VAL A 178 3.82 -20.71 -18.00
N SER A 179 2.80 -21.51 -17.74
CA SER A 179 1.42 -21.14 -18.08
C SER A 179 0.95 -20.06 -17.12
N ILE A 180 0.23 -19.07 -17.64
CA ILE A 180 -0.23 -17.91 -16.88
C ILE A 180 -1.74 -17.78 -16.91
N ASN A 181 -2.33 -17.42 -15.77
CA ASN A 181 -3.67 -16.88 -15.73
C ASN A 181 -3.59 -15.38 -15.99
N ARG A 182 -4.43 -14.94 -16.92
CA ARG A 182 -4.52 -13.55 -17.34
C ARG A 182 -5.88 -13.03 -16.87
N PRO A 183 -5.93 -11.98 -16.03
CA PRO A 183 -7.13 -11.16 -15.98
C PRO A 183 -7.45 -10.71 -17.43
N ALA A 184 -8.73 -10.71 -17.82
CA ALA A 184 -9.10 -10.28 -19.17
C ALA A 184 -8.52 -8.88 -19.44
N GLY A 185 -7.69 -8.72 -20.48
CA GLY A 185 -7.04 -7.45 -20.84
C GLY A 185 -5.58 -7.26 -20.38
N ALA A 186 -4.92 -8.25 -19.77
CA ALA A 186 -3.67 -8.07 -19.02
C ALA A 186 -2.31 -8.23 -19.75
N ALA A 187 -2.22 -8.38 -21.08
CA ALA A 187 -0.96 -7.92 -21.72
C ALA A 187 -1.33 -6.88 -22.74
N THR A 188 -0.88 -5.70 -22.37
CA THR A 188 -1.21 -4.43 -22.98
C THR A 188 -0.46 -4.23 -24.27
N ARG A 189 0.65 -4.97 -24.44
CA ARG A 189 1.56 -4.91 -25.58
C ARG A 189 2.28 -6.24 -25.80
N THR A 190 3.03 -6.30 -26.91
CA THR A 190 4.06 -7.31 -27.09
C THR A 190 5.31 -6.91 -26.30
N TYR A 191 5.82 -7.84 -25.50
CA TYR A 191 7.12 -7.75 -24.85
C TYR A 191 8.14 -8.58 -25.61
N GLU A 192 9.29 -7.98 -25.92
CA GLU A 192 10.36 -8.60 -26.70
C GLU A 192 11.18 -9.57 -25.85
N LYS A 193 11.58 -10.69 -26.43
CA LYS A 193 12.51 -11.65 -25.83
C LYS A 193 13.87 -11.02 -25.48
N ASP A 194 14.59 -11.65 -24.57
CA ASP A 194 15.96 -11.32 -24.11
C ASP A 194 16.14 -9.96 -23.41
N VAL A 195 15.23 -9.00 -23.62
CA VAL A 195 15.25 -7.66 -23.00
C VAL A 195 14.20 -7.48 -21.91
N THR A 196 13.08 -8.19 -22.00
CA THR A 196 11.98 -8.10 -21.02
C THR A 196 12.30 -8.93 -19.79
N LYS A 197 12.12 -8.33 -18.62
CA LYS A 197 12.39 -8.93 -17.33
C LYS A 197 11.16 -9.67 -16.83
N VAL A 198 11.36 -10.84 -16.25
CA VAL A 198 10.34 -11.68 -15.62
C VAL A 198 10.82 -12.04 -14.22
N VAL A 199 10.11 -11.58 -13.22
CA VAL A 199 10.47 -11.78 -11.81
C VAL A 199 9.24 -12.23 -11.02
N GLU A 200 9.45 -12.97 -9.94
CA GLU A 200 8.43 -13.07 -8.90
C GLU A 200 8.16 -11.68 -8.32
N ALA A 201 6.90 -11.37 -8.06
CA ALA A 201 6.51 -10.10 -7.46
C ALA A 201 5.41 -10.31 -6.44
N VAL A 202 5.50 -9.54 -5.36
CA VAL A 202 4.42 -9.37 -4.40
C VAL A 202 3.74 -8.04 -4.70
N SER A 203 2.41 -8.08 -4.83
CA SER A 203 1.56 -6.90 -4.88
C SER A 203 0.66 -6.89 -3.66
N HIS A 204 0.75 -5.84 -2.87
CA HIS A 204 -0.14 -5.61 -1.74
C HIS A 204 -0.94 -4.34 -1.96
N THR A 205 -2.26 -4.48 -2.02
CA THR A 205 -3.20 -3.38 -1.98
C THR A 205 -3.79 -3.28 -0.58
N TYR A 206 -3.70 -2.10 0.04
CA TYR A 206 -4.44 -1.76 1.24
C TYR A 206 -5.53 -0.77 0.89
N TYR A 207 -6.74 -0.96 1.42
CA TYR A 207 -7.85 -0.04 1.21
C TYR A 207 -8.81 -0.04 2.40
N LEU A 208 -9.52 1.07 2.56
CA LEU A 208 -10.60 1.17 3.53
C LEU A 208 -11.89 0.58 2.96
N LYS A 209 -12.43 -0.44 3.62
CA LYS A 209 -13.79 -0.93 3.34
C LYS A 209 -14.76 -0.26 4.31
N THR A 210 -15.75 0.42 3.77
CA THR A 210 -16.83 1.05 4.53
C THR A 210 -18.18 0.54 4.02
N ASP A 211 -18.98 -0.02 4.92
CA ASP A 211 -20.38 -0.36 4.68
C ASP A 211 -21.21 0.08 5.88
N GLU A 212 -21.88 1.23 5.73
CA GLU A 212 -22.74 1.83 6.75
C GLU A 212 -23.95 0.96 7.11
N ALA A 213 -24.46 0.17 6.16
CA ALA A 213 -25.66 -0.63 6.38
C ALA A 213 -25.39 -1.83 7.30
N THR A 214 -24.19 -2.40 7.18
CA THR A 214 -23.74 -3.52 8.04
C THR A 214 -22.79 -3.08 9.15
N GLU A 215 -22.48 -1.78 9.23
CA GLU A 215 -21.50 -1.18 10.13
C GLU A 215 -20.12 -1.85 10.03
N THR A 216 -19.74 -2.22 8.81
CA THR A 216 -18.46 -2.86 8.52
C THR A 216 -17.45 -1.80 8.09
N PHE A 217 -16.47 -1.54 8.96
CA PHE A 217 -15.39 -0.58 8.70
C PHE A 217 -14.05 -1.28 8.90
N GLN A 218 -13.31 -1.58 7.82
CA GLN A 218 -12.16 -2.47 7.88
C GLN A 218 -10.99 -1.95 7.06
N LEU A 219 -9.77 -2.06 7.60
CA LEU A 219 -8.56 -2.03 6.77
C LEU A 219 -8.46 -3.39 6.09
N MET A 220 -8.56 -3.40 4.77
CA MET A 220 -8.46 -4.60 3.96
C MET A 220 -7.08 -4.71 3.33
N GLN A 221 -6.58 -5.93 3.16
CA GLN A 221 -5.43 -6.27 2.36
C GLN A 221 -5.85 -7.17 1.20
N TYR A 222 -5.33 -6.90 0.01
CA TYR A 222 -5.64 -7.62 -1.21
C TYR A 222 -4.37 -7.87 -2.01
N ASP A 223 -4.24 -9.08 -2.55
CA ASP A 223 -3.04 -9.57 -3.24
C ASP A 223 -3.06 -9.35 -4.76
N GLY A 224 -4.11 -8.71 -5.28
CA GLY A 224 -4.28 -8.45 -6.71
C GLY A 224 -4.86 -9.64 -7.52
N THR A 225 -5.11 -10.79 -6.88
CA THR A 225 -5.58 -12.01 -7.55
C THR A 225 -7.10 -12.05 -7.71
N SER A 226 -7.68 -13.13 -8.25
CA SER A 226 -9.14 -13.29 -8.29
C SER A 226 -9.77 -13.53 -6.91
N HIS A 227 -8.98 -13.76 -5.86
CA HIS A 227 -9.49 -13.98 -4.50
C HIS A 227 -9.98 -12.67 -3.88
N ALA A 228 -10.89 -12.78 -2.91
CA ALA A 228 -11.33 -11.62 -2.14
C ALA A 228 -10.20 -11.14 -1.21
N GLY A 229 -10.15 -9.83 -0.98
CA GLY A 229 -9.28 -9.27 0.05
C GLY A 229 -9.66 -9.75 1.45
N VAL A 230 -8.67 -9.74 2.35
CA VAL A 230 -8.80 -10.17 3.75
C VAL A 230 -8.81 -8.96 4.69
N PRO A 231 -9.61 -8.98 5.77
CA PRO A 231 -9.57 -7.93 6.78
C PRO A 231 -8.29 -8.04 7.62
N VAL A 232 -7.63 -6.92 7.87
CA VAL A 232 -6.44 -6.79 8.72
C VAL A 232 -6.80 -6.23 10.09
N VAL A 233 -7.62 -5.18 10.10
CA VAL A 233 -8.07 -4.50 11.31
C VAL A 233 -9.54 -4.10 11.16
N ASP A 234 -10.33 -4.36 12.20
CA ASP A 234 -11.74 -3.99 12.27
C ASP A 234 -11.97 -2.63 12.94
N HIS A 235 -13.12 -2.04 12.63
CA HIS A 235 -13.56 -0.72 13.06
C HIS A 235 -12.54 0.39 12.76
N VAL A 236 -11.97 0.33 11.55
CA VAL A 236 -11.14 1.41 11.00
C VAL A 236 -12.06 2.39 10.32
N VAL A 237 -12.16 3.62 10.84
CA VAL A 237 -13.10 4.64 10.37
C VAL A 237 -12.43 5.77 9.60
N GLY A 238 -11.10 5.78 9.54
CA GLY A 238 -10.35 6.70 8.72
C GLY A 238 -9.05 6.07 8.26
N LEU A 239 -8.75 6.24 6.97
CA LEU A 239 -7.49 5.86 6.36
C LEU A 239 -7.12 6.93 5.35
N THR A 240 -5.88 7.43 5.41
CA THR A 240 -5.39 8.41 4.44
C THR A 240 -3.92 8.19 4.14
N PHE A 241 -3.57 8.24 2.86
CA PHE A 241 -2.21 8.21 2.35
C PHE A 241 -1.85 9.58 1.74
N ASP A 242 -0.82 10.21 2.29
CA ASP A 242 -0.19 11.41 1.72
C ASP A 242 1.17 11.04 1.12
N TYR A 243 1.46 11.53 -0.09
CA TYR A 243 2.68 11.22 -0.80
C TYR A 243 3.66 12.39 -0.79
N TYR A 244 4.93 12.10 -0.53
CA TYR A 244 6.02 13.08 -0.55
C TYR A 244 7.10 12.62 -1.53
N GLY A 245 7.43 13.48 -2.48
CA GLY A 245 8.27 13.13 -3.61
C GLY A 245 9.50 14.00 -3.80
N ASP A 246 10.43 13.50 -4.60
CA ASP A 246 11.61 14.24 -5.07
C ASP A 246 11.16 15.39 -5.99
N PRO A 247 11.50 16.65 -5.66
CA PRO A 247 11.14 17.78 -6.50
C PRO A 247 11.92 17.86 -7.80
N ASN A 248 13.11 17.25 -7.87
CA ASN A 248 13.95 17.32 -9.05
C ASN A 248 13.50 16.28 -10.09
N PRO A 249 13.42 16.66 -11.38
CA PRO A 249 13.03 15.75 -12.45
C PRO A 249 14.10 14.67 -12.70
N PRO A 250 13.79 13.58 -13.40
CA PRO A 250 14.74 12.50 -13.60
C PRO A 250 15.91 12.97 -14.47
N VAL A 251 17.14 12.58 -14.13
CA VAL A 251 18.35 12.89 -14.89
C VAL A 251 19.08 11.63 -15.30
N LEU A 252 19.81 11.69 -16.41
CA LEU A 252 20.64 10.59 -16.88
C LEU A 252 21.89 10.46 -15.99
N LYS A 253 22.11 9.26 -15.44
CA LYS A 253 23.31 8.90 -14.67
C LYS A 253 24.45 8.41 -15.58
N LYS A 254 24.11 7.81 -16.72
CA LYS A 254 25.07 7.20 -17.66
C LYS A 254 24.52 7.14 -19.08
N PRO A 255 25.36 6.89 -20.09
CA PRO A 255 24.92 6.73 -21.48
C PRO A 255 23.90 5.60 -21.64
N VAL A 256 22.84 5.83 -22.41
CA VAL A 256 21.80 4.79 -22.68
C VAL A 256 22.34 3.56 -23.42
N SER A 257 23.50 3.66 -24.05
CA SER A 257 24.17 2.55 -24.72
C SER A 257 24.80 1.56 -23.76
N ASP A 258 24.97 1.92 -22.48
CA ASP A 258 25.47 1.01 -21.47
C ASP A 258 24.50 -0.19 -21.32
N PRO A 259 24.98 -1.45 -21.40
CA PRO A 259 24.15 -2.63 -21.30
C PRO A 259 23.50 -2.81 -19.93
N THR A 260 24.04 -2.22 -18.86
CA THR A 260 23.53 -2.41 -17.49
C THR A 260 22.97 -1.11 -16.94
N GLY A 261 21.86 -1.16 -16.20
CA GLY A 261 21.21 -0.01 -15.55
C GLY A 261 21.75 0.29 -14.14
N PRO A 262 21.08 1.15 -13.35
CA PRO A 262 20.03 2.08 -13.77
C PRO A 262 20.61 3.28 -14.55
N TRP A 263 19.96 3.69 -15.64
CA TRP A 263 20.43 4.80 -16.51
C TRP A 263 19.99 6.18 -16.05
N THR A 264 18.95 6.23 -15.22
CA THR A 264 18.28 7.45 -14.76
C THR A 264 18.33 7.53 -13.23
N THR A 265 18.11 8.70 -12.64
CA THR A 265 17.89 8.82 -11.18
C THR A 265 16.65 8.06 -10.74
N TYR A 266 15.61 8.07 -11.58
CA TYR A 266 14.40 7.26 -11.47
C TYR A 266 13.70 7.26 -12.84
N GLY A 267 12.74 6.35 -13.00
CA GLY A 267 11.92 6.24 -14.20
C GLY A 267 12.59 5.55 -15.39
N PRO A 268 11.80 5.19 -16.41
CA PRO A 268 12.23 4.34 -17.51
C PRO A 268 13.36 4.97 -18.33
N LYS A 269 14.21 4.10 -18.87
CA LYS A 269 15.31 4.46 -19.76
C LYS A 269 14.77 5.13 -21.04
N PRO A 270 15.31 6.29 -21.46
CA PRO A 270 14.94 6.88 -22.74
C PRO A 270 15.28 5.95 -23.91
N PRO A 271 14.37 5.80 -24.90
CA PRO A 271 14.65 5.01 -26.10
C PRO A 271 15.85 5.54 -26.89
N ALA A 272 16.42 4.71 -27.77
CA ALA A 272 17.37 5.19 -28.78
C ALA A 272 16.71 6.27 -29.65
N LEU A 273 17.48 7.26 -30.14
CA LEU A 273 16.96 8.47 -30.81
C LEU A 273 15.97 8.22 -31.97
N ARG A 274 16.06 7.07 -32.63
CA ARG A 274 15.17 6.69 -33.76
C ARG A 274 14.12 5.65 -33.38
N ALA A 275 14.20 5.08 -32.17
CA ALA A 275 13.26 4.07 -31.71
C ALA A 275 11.99 4.73 -31.20
N LYS A 276 10.83 4.17 -31.54
CA LYS A 276 9.52 4.64 -31.10
C LYS A 276 8.74 3.47 -30.45
N PRO A 277 9.10 3.05 -29.23
CA PRO A 277 8.50 1.89 -28.58
C PRO A 277 7.13 2.17 -27.96
N THR A 278 6.70 3.42 -27.89
CA THR A 278 5.43 3.90 -27.29
C THR A 278 4.79 4.97 -28.17
N ALA A 279 3.64 5.51 -27.77
CA ALA A 279 2.98 6.59 -28.52
C ALA A 279 3.80 7.91 -28.56
N TYR A 280 4.76 8.09 -27.65
CA TYR A 280 5.66 9.25 -27.62
C TYR A 280 6.51 9.39 -28.91
N PRO A 281 7.00 10.59 -29.24
CA PRO A 281 7.93 10.79 -30.36
C PRO A 281 9.17 9.88 -30.27
N ALA A 282 9.81 9.63 -31.42
CA ALA A 282 10.98 8.76 -31.47
C ALA A 282 12.10 9.29 -30.56
N GLY A 283 12.69 8.39 -29.76
CA GLY A 283 13.72 8.72 -28.78
C GLY A 283 13.20 9.34 -27.46
N GLU A 284 11.89 9.58 -27.35
CA GLU A 284 11.24 10.11 -26.16
C GLU A 284 10.46 9.04 -25.39
N ASN A 285 10.13 9.33 -24.13
CA ASN A 285 9.20 8.56 -23.33
C ASN A 285 8.45 9.49 -22.36
N CYS A 286 7.73 8.91 -21.40
CA CYS A 286 6.98 9.66 -20.39
C CYS A 286 7.87 10.49 -19.44
N THR A 287 9.18 10.21 -19.33
CA THR A 287 10.08 10.92 -18.41
C THR A 287 11.09 11.84 -19.10
N PHE A 288 11.35 11.64 -20.39
CA PHE A 288 12.31 12.42 -21.18
C PHE A 288 11.74 12.83 -22.54
N THR A 289 12.13 14.03 -22.96
CA THR A 289 11.89 14.61 -24.29
C THR A 289 13.23 14.94 -24.95
N ILE A 290 13.22 15.20 -26.25
CA ILE A 290 14.38 15.64 -27.01
C ILE A 290 14.18 17.09 -27.41
N ASP A 291 15.17 17.94 -27.12
CA ASP A 291 15.13 19.35 -27.52
C ASP A 291 15.45 19.53 -29.02
N GLY A 292 15.34 20.78 -29.51
CA GLY A 292 15.63 21.12 -30.90
C GLY A 292 17.09 20.89 -31.33
N THR A 293 17.99 20.61 -30.39
CA THR A 293 19.41 20.28 -30.64
C THR A 293 19.69 18.78 -30.63
N GLY A 294 18.68 17.95 -30.34
CA GLY A 294 18.82 16.50 -30.24
C GLY A 294 19.29 16.00 -28.87
N LEU A 295 19.36 16.88 -27.86
CA LEU A 295 19.73 16.51 -26.50
C LEU A 295 18.51 16.05 -25.70
N ARG A 296 18.72 15.07 -24.83
CA ARG A 296 17.68 14.55 -23.93
C ARG A 296 17.50 15.48 -22.74
N MET A 297 16.27 15.92 -22.54
CA MET A 297 15.84 16.75 -21.41
C MET A 297 14.76 16.04 -20.59
N PRO A 298 14.71 16.26 -19.27
CA PRO A 298 13.61 15.73 -18.47
C PRO A 298 12.27 16.33 -18.93
N ARG A 299 11.24 15.49 -19.03
CA ARG A 299 9.87 15.93 -19.37
C ARG A 299 9.17 16.55 -18.17
N LEU A 300 9.46 16.05 -16.97
CA LEU A 300 8.81 16.50 -15.76
C LEU A 300 9.36 17.85 -15.29
N ALA A 301 8.50 18.69 -14.72
CA ALA A 301 8.88 19.99 -14.20
C ALA A 301 9.68 19.89 -12.88
N VAL A 302 10.44 20.93 -12.54
CA VAL A 302 11.00 21.07 -11.20
C VAL A 302 9.89 21.49 -10.24
N LEU A 303 9.75 20.79 -9.11
CA LEU A 303 8.78 21.13 -8.07
C LEU A 303 9.45 21.91 -6.92
N GLY A 304 8.67 22.62 -6.10
CA GLY A 304 9.15 23.22 -4.84
C GLY A 304 10.39 24.13 -4.97
N GLY A 305 10.60 24.75 -6.13
CA GLY A 305 11.77 25.61 -6.40
C GLY A 305 13.11 24.87 -6.55
N GLY A 306 13.12 23.54 -6.70
CA GLY A 306 14.35 22.76 -6.95
C GLY A 306 15.23 22.51 -5.73
N ASN A 307 14.73 22.82 -4.52
CA ASN A 307 15.41 22.45 -3.28
C ASN A 307 15.40 20.91 -3.14
N PRO A 308 16.47 20.25 -2.68
CA PRO A 308 16.44 18.82 -2.39
C PRO A 308 15.33 18.37 -1.42
N THR A 309 14.73 19.23 -0.59
CA THR A 309 13.67 18.83 0.35
C THR A 309 12.46 18.19 -0.34
N LEU A 310 11.97 17.06 0.19
CA LEU A 310 10.77 16.40 -0.34
C LEU A 310 9.56 17.35 -0.31
N VAL A 311 8.78 17.33 -1.39
CA VAL A 311 7.55 18.12 -1.51
C VAL A 311 6.34 17.20 -1.37
N LYS A 312 5.25 17.70 -0.77
CA LYS A 312 3.97 16.99 -0.78
C LYS A 312 3.44 17.00 -2.22
N LEU A 313 3.17 15.82 -2.77
CA LEU A 313 2.56 15.66 -4.09
C LEU A 313 1.05 15.85 -3.96
N THR A 314 0.47 16.65 -4.84
CA THR A 314 -0.98 16.89 -4.85
C THR A 314 -1.69 15.82 -5.69
N PRO A 315 -2.99 15.56 -5.44
CA PRO A 315 -3.77 14.66 -6.30
C PRO A 315 -3.74 15.04 -7.77
N ALA A 316 -3.78 16.34 -8.07
CA ALA A 316 -3.73 16.86 -9.43
C ALA A 316 -2.43 16.48 -10.14
N GLN A 317 -1.29 16.60 -9.46
CA GLN A 317 0.04 16.20 -9.96
C GLN A 317 0.23 14.69 -10.12
N LEU A 318 -0.68 13.87 -9.61
CA LEU A 318 -0.58 12.40 -9.72
C LEU A 318 -1.58 11.86 -10.74
N THR A 319 -2.25 12.75 -11.48
CA THR A 319 -3.31 12.42 -12.45
C THR A 319 -3.29 13.30 -13.70
N ASP A 320 -2.34 14.22 -13.84
CA ASP A 320 -2.21 15.16 -14.96
C ASP A 320 -1.39 14.61 -16.13
N GLY A 321 -0.72 13.47 -15.93
CA GLY A 321 0.28 12.95 -16.84
C GLY A 321 1.60 13.75 -16.75
N PRO A 322 2.65 13.33 -17.46
CA PRO A 322 2.64 12.41 -18.59
C PRO A 322 2.41 10.94 -18.21
N TRP A 323 1.63 10.23 -19.03
CA TRP A 323 1.29 8.82 -18.80
C TRP A 323 2.43 7.88 -19.20
N CYS A 324 2.83 6.98 -18.31
CA CYS A 324 3.76 5.90 -18.59
C CYS A 324 3.02 4.56 -18.78
N PRO A 325 3.39 3.72 -19.77
CA PRO A 325 4.35 4.00 -20.84
C PRO A 325 3.84 5.03 -21.86
N ASP A 326 2.52 5.15 -22.03
CA ASP A 326 1.82 6.19 -22.78
C ASP A 326 0.32 6.22 -22.41
N GLU A 327 -0.44 7.15 -23.01
CA GLU A 327 -1.88 7.33 -22.76
C GLU A 327 -2.75 6.15 -23.20
N THR A 328 -2.28 5.33 -24.14
CA THR A 328 -3.07 4.25 -24.74
C THR A 328 -3.01 2.96 -23.93
N ASN A 329 -2.02 2.85 -23.04
CA ASN A 329 -1.85 1.66 -22.22
C ASN A 329 -2.95 1.57 -21.14
N PRO A 330 -3.66 0.44 -21.02
CA PRO A 330 -4.71 0.27 -20.02
C PRO A 330 -4.16 0.06 -18.60
N ASN A 331 -2.86 -0.21 -18.44
CA ASN A 331 -2.14 -0.22 -17.15
C ASN A 331 -1.31 1.05 -16.96
N ARG A 332 -1.63 2.14 -17.67
CA ARG A 332 -0.89 3.41 -17.56
C ARG A 332 -0.95 4.00 -16.16
N TRP A 333 0.06 4.76 -15.83
CA TRP A 333 0.22 5.45 -14.56
C TRP A 333 0.93 6.78 -14.77
N ASP A 334 0.75 7.71 -13.85
CA ASP A 334 1.31 9.06 -13.96
C ASP A 334 2.81 9.06 -13.63
N ALA A 335 3.64 9.65 -14.51
CA ALA A 335 5.09 9.72 -14.33
C ALA A 335 5.52 10.38 -13.01
N ASP A 336 4.73 11.29 -12.45
CA ASP A 336 5.04 11.94 -11.17
C ASP A 336 4.97 10.97 -9.98
N LEU A 337 4.32 9.81 -10.12
CA LEU A 337 4.38 8.72 -9.11
C LEU A 337 5.80 8.19 -8.90
N LEU A 338 6.68 8.28 -9.91
CA LEU A 338 8.10 7.90 -9.77
C LEU A 338 8.85 8.79 -8.78
N ARG A 339 8.30 9.96 -8.43
CA ARG A 339 8.92 10.87 -7.47
C ARG A 339 8.73 10.41 -6.05
N ILE A 340 7.76 9.54 -5.75
CA ILE A 340 7.43 9.15 -4.37
C ILE A 340 8.68 8.61 -3.66
N ARG A 341 9.02 9.22 -2.52
CA ARG A 341 10.13 8.81 -1.64
C ARG A 341 9.69 8.51 -0.23
N LYS A 342 8.53 9.05 0.16
CA LYS A 342 7.96 8.89 1.49
C LYS A 342 6.43 8.88 1.39
N VAL A 343 5.81 8.03 2.19
CA VAL A 343 4.36 7.94 2.34
C VAL A 343 4.03 8.24 3.80
N ALA A 344 3.14 9.19 4.06
CA ALA A 344 2.55 9.38 5.37
C ALA A 344 1.18 8.72 5.43
N VAL A 345 0.94 7.97 6.49
CA VAL A 345 -0.30 7.24 6.71
C VAL A 345 -0.98 7.82 7.93
N THR A 346 -2.26 8.11 7.82
CA THR A 346 -3.14 8.42 8.94
C THR A 346 -4.17 7.29 9.05
N LEU A 347 -4.26 6.68 10.23
CA LEU A 347 -5.19 5.59 10.53
C LEU A 347 -5.99 5.96 11.77
N ARG A 348 -7.33 5.92 11.67
CA ARG A 348 -8.26 6.20 12.77
C ARG A 348 -9.13 4.98 13.02
N VAL A 349 -9.20 4.57 14.28
CA VAL A 349 -10.04 3.44 14.75
C VAL A 349 -11.08 3.91 15.75
N GLU A 350 -12.25 3.27 15.74
CA GLU A 350 -13.31 3.48 16.72
C GLU A 350 -13.49 2.23 17.62
N THR A 351 -14.10 2.42 18.79
CA THR A 351 -14.54 1.29 19.63
C THR A 351 -15.73 0.59 18.96
N ALA A 352 -15.68 -0.75 18.94
CA ALA A 352 -16.77 -1.57 18.44
C ALA A 352 -18.04 -1.39 19.29
N ALA A 353 -17.85 -1.19 20.60
CA ALA A 353 -18.95 -1.08 21.54
C ALA A 353 -19.68 0.27 21.43
N LYS A 354 -20.86 0.27 20.80
CA LYS A 354 -21.77 1.44 20.77
C LYS A 354 -22.10 2.00 22.15
N ALA A 355 -22.14 1.14 23.17
CA ALA A 355 -22.39 1.54 24.56
C ALA A 355 -21.29 2.42 25.17
N LEU A 356 -20.13 2.51 24.52
CA LEU A 356 -18.99 3.33 24.90
C LEU A 356 -18.76 4.52 23.95
N ARG A 357 -19.59 4.66 22.91
CA ARG A 357 -19.57 5.80 22.00
C ARG A 357 -20.59 6.86 22.41
N GLY A 358 -20.18 8.12 22.40
CA GLY A 358 -21.05 9.27 22.55
C GLY A 358 -21.74 9.66 21.24
N PRO A 359 -22.44 10.80 21.19
CA PRO A 359 -22.97 11.34 19.93
C PRO A 359 -21.85 11.55 18.89
N ALA A 360 -22.16 11.37 17.61
CA ALA A 360 -21.22 11.64 16.52
C ALA A 360 -20.74 13.09 16.57
N GLY A 361 -19.45 13.31 16.28
CA GLY A 361 -18.82 14.61 16.36
C GLY A 361 -17.29 14.51 16.40
N VAL A 362 -16.63 15.44 17.08
CA VAL A 362 -15.16 15.52 17.12
C VAL A 362 -14.51 14.24 17.66
N LEU A 363 -15.10 13.67 18.73
CA LEU A 363 -14.57 12.50 19.43
C LEU A 363 -14.97 11.16 18.79
N PHE A 364 -16.04 11.15 17.99
CA PHE A 364 -16.67 9.93 17.48
C PHE A 364 -17.09 10.11 16.03
N THR A 365 -16.47 9.37 15.12
CA THR A 365 -16.85 9.37 13.70
C THR A 365 -18.28 8.88 13.55
N HIS A 366 -18.61 7.77 14.20
CA HIS A 366 -19.98 7.26 14.30
C HIS A 366 -20.50 7.34 15.73
N GLY A 367 -21.77 7.73 15.87
CA GLY A 367 -22.41 7.88 17.17
C GLY A 367 -22.72 6.55 17.85
N GLY A 368 -22.74 6.57 19.19
CA GLY A 368 -23.15 5.44 20.02
C GLY A 368 -24.40 5.68 20.84
N THR A 369 -24.61 4.79 21.80
CA THR A 369 -25.75 4.83 22.73
C THR A 369 -25.40 5.44 24.08
N SER A 370 -24.13 5.76 24.34
CA SER A 370 -23.67 6.27 25.62
C SER A 370 -24.08 7.73 25.84
N ARG A 371 -24.87 7.96 26.89
CA ARG A 371 -25.27 9.31 27.33
C ARG A 371 -24.37 9.90 28.44
N ARG A 372 -23.42 9.11 28.96
CA ARG A 372 -22.54 9.50 30.08
C ARG A 372 -21.10 9.62 29.60
N GLY A 373 -20.51 10.81 29.72
CA GLY A 373 -19.13 11.07 29.33
C GLY A 373 -18.09 10.20 30.05
N SER A 374 -18.37 9.72 31.27
CA SER A 374 -17.49 8.83 32.02
C SER A 374 -17.32 7.43 31.40
N ARG A 375 -18.16 7.06 30.41
CA ARG A 375 -18.08 5.79 29.68
C ARG A 375 -17.60 5.95 28.25
N TRP A 376 -17.21 7.16 27.87
CA TRP A 376 -16.79 7.46 26.51
C TRP A 376 -15.39 6.90 26.26
N VAL A 377 -15.26 6.16 25.16
CA VAL A 377 -13.98 5.74 24.59
C VAL A 377 -13.88 6.36 23.19
N PRO A 378 -13.33 7.59 23.08
CA PRO A 378 -13.20 8.29 21.80
C PRO A 378 -12.39 7.49 20.78
N ASP A 379 -12.60 7.82 19.51
CA ASP A 379 -11.76 7.32 18.42
C ASP A 379 -10.30 7.67 18.69
N GLN A 380 -9.40 6.79 18.25
CA GLN A 380 -7.97 7.01 18.33
C GLN A 380 -7.37 7.07 16.93
N GLU A 381 -6.45 8.01 16.73
CA GLU A 381 -5.76 8.23 15.47
C GLU A 381 -4.26 8.11 15.67
N ILE A 382 -3.60 7.42 14.74
CA ILE A 382 -2.15 7.41 14.62
C ILE A 382 -1.76 7.96 13.26
N ARG A 383 -0.70 8.77 13.25
CA ARG A 383 -0.03 9.21 12.03
C ARG A 383 1.42 8.80 12.05
N PHE A 384 1.87 8.12 11.00
CA PHE A 384 3.26 7.70 10.85
C PHE A 384 3.73 7.94 9.42
N GLN A 385 5.06 7.93 9.23
CA GLN A 385 5.68 8.14 7.93
C GLN A 385 6.64 6.99 7.63
N VAL A 386 6.57 6.46 6.42
CA VAL A 386 7.47 5.41 5.94
C VAL A 386 8.26 5.95 4.75
N THR A 387 9.57 5.72 4.77
CA THR A 387 10.49 6.07 3.68
C THR A 387 10.98 4.75 3.07
N PRO A 388 10.34 4.25 1.99
CA PRO A 388 10.68 2.96 1.40
C PRO A 388 12.14 2.93 0.99
N ARG A 389 12.89 1.92 1.43
CA ARG A 389 14.37 1.89 1.26
C ARG A 389 14.75 1.87 -0.21
N ASN A 390 14.02 1.10 -0.99
CA ASN A 390 14.33 0.86 -2.40
C ASN A 390 14.04 2.07 -3.30
N LEU A 391 13.16 2.98 -2.88
CA LEU A 391 12.87 4.22 -3.61
C LEU A 391 13.90 5.32 -3.36
N ASN A 392 14.77 5.15 -2.37
CA ASN A 392 15.75 6.16 -1.95
C ASN A 392 17.19 5.72 -2.24
N LEU A 393 17.39 4.67 -3.06
CA LEU A 393 18.71 4.20 -3.45
C LEU A 393 19.40 5.20 -4.40
N GLY A 394 20.52 5.76 -3.97
CA GLY A 394 21.34 6.65 -4.80
C GLY A 394 20.82 8.08 -4.93
N ARG A 395 20.14 8.58 -3.88
CA ARG A 395 19.92 9.99 -3.63
C ARG A 395 21.00 10.56 -2.71
#